data_AF-A0A1V4JLJ8-F1
#
_entry.id   AF-A0A1V4JLJ8-F1
#
_cell.length_a   1.000
_cell.length_b   1.000
_cell.length_c   1.000
_cell.angle_alpha   90.00
_cell.angle_beta   90.00
_cell.angle_gamma   90.00
#
_symmetry.space_group_name_H-M   'P 1'
#
loop_
_entity.id
_entity.type
_entity.pdbx_description
1 polymer ?
#
loop_
_entity_poly.entity_id
_entity_poly.type
_entity_poly.pdbx_seq_one_letter_code
_entity_poly.pdbx_strand_id
1 'polypeptide(L)'
;MIICLRTLSNEMVKKIDSSLYEDFKSHYFGDEILHRLDLCSMLKKKQPNGYYYCESSIVFGEKHAAEPDDAELVSLSKRLVENAVLKAVQQYLEETQNKTRQTDGSPVKTEEGASGSKNESDNDNSKKEP
;
A
#
# COMPACT_ATOMS: atom_id res chain seq x y z
N MET A 1 33.26 -11.76 -1.03
CA MET A 1 33.76 -13.15 -0.94
C MET A 1 33.63 -13.66 0.49
N ILE A 2 32.58 -14.42 0.82
CA ILE A 2 32.48 -15.09 2.13
C ILE A 2 33.28 -16.39 2.03
N ILE A 3 34.50 -16.39 2.54
CA ILE A 3 35.32 -17.61 2.62
C ILE A 3 34.71 -18.47 3.73
N CYS A 4 34.00 -19.53 3.37
CA CYS A 4 33.55 -20.52 4.34
C CYS A 4 34.73 -21.46 4.62
N LEU A 5 35.47 -21.20 5.70
CA LEU A 5 36.51 -22.11 6.16
C LEU A 5 35.84 -23.40 6.65
N ARG A 6 35.90 -24.45 5.83
CA ARG A 6 35.74 -25.81 6.34
C ARG A 6 37.01 -26.11 7.13
N THR A 7 36.87 -26.47 8.40
CA THR A 7 38.00 -26.91 9.24
C THR A 7 38.70 -28.08 8.56
N LEU A 8 39.91 -27.86 8.04
CA LEU A 8 40.78 -28.91 7.54
C LEU A 8 41.43 -29.54 8.77
N SER A 9 40.92 -30.67 9.24
CA SER A 9 41.49 -31.40 10.39
C SER A 9 42.69 -32.25 9.97
N ASN A 10 43.74 -31.59 9.46
CA ASN A 10 45.07 -32.15 9.38
C ASN A 10 46.00 -31.10 9.96
N GLU A 11 46.77 -31.47 10.99
CA GLU A 11 47.48 -30.60 11.94
C GLU A 11 48.48 -29.56 11.35
N MET A 12 48.62 -29.49 10.02
CA MET A 12 49.65 -28.72 9.34
C MET A 12 49.21 -27.31 8.90
N VAL A 13 47.92 -27.09 8.60
CA VAL A 13 47.47 -25.79 8.07
C VAL A 13 46.71 -25.01 9.15
N LYS A 14 47.46 -24.23 9.94
CA LYS A 14 46.92 -23.39 11.01
C LYS A 14 46.36 -22.05 10.51
N LYS A 15 46.77 -21.60 9.32
CA LYS A 15 46.40 -20.31 8.73
C LYS A 15 46.44 -20.40 7.20
N ILE A 16 45.56 -19.65 6.53
CA ILE A 16 45.61 -19.47 5.07
C ILE A 16 46.77 -18.50 4.77
N ASP A 17 47.68 -18.90 3.87
CA ASP A 17 48.78 -18.04 3.42
C ASP A 17 48.21 -16.83 2.64
N SER A 18 48.65 -15.62 2.98
CA SER A 18 48.15 -14.41 2.34
C SER A 18 48.55 -14.31 0.88
N SER A 19 49.68 -14.94 0.50
CA SER A 19 50.16 -15.02 -0.88
C SER A 19 49.09 -15.53 -1.85
N LEU A 20 48.18 -16.40 -1.38
CA LEU A 20 47.11 -17.00 -2.18
C LEU A 20 46.05 -16.01 -2.65
N TYR A 21 45.95 -14.83 -2.04
CA TYR A 21 44.94 -13.84 -2.37
C TYR A 21 45.49 -12.41 -2.50
N GLU A 22 46.81 -12.22 -2.57
CA GLU A 22 47.45 -10.90 -2.69
C GLU A 22 46.91 -10.10 -3.87
N ASP A 23 46.81 -10.73 -5.05
CA ASP A 23 46.36 -10.08 -6.29
C ASP A 23 44.89 -9.61 -6.24
N PHE A 24 44.12 -10.11 -5.27
CA PHE A 24 42.69 -9.83 -5.14
C PHE A 24 42.36 -8.82 -4.04
N LYS A 25 43.35 -8.33 -3.28
CA LYS A 25 43.11 -7.42 -2.14
C LYS A 25 42.41 -6.13 -2.51
N SER A 26 42.71 -5.59 -3.68
CA SER A 26 42.06 -4.39 -4.23
C SER A 26 41.09 -4.70 -5.37
N HIS A 27 40.72 -5.98 -5.55
CA HIS A 27 39.81 -6.36 -6.61
C HIS A 27 38.38 -5.98 -6.23
N TYR A 28 37.72 -5.24 -7.10
CA TYR A 28 36.30 -4.93 -6.96
C TYR A 28 35.47 -6.10 -7.53
N PHE A 29 34.76 -6.80 -6.64
CA PHE A 29 33.98 -7.99 -7.01
C PHE A 29 32.56 -7.67 -7.49
N GLY A 30 32.12 -6.42 -7.38
CA GLY A 30 30.75 -5.99 -7.68
C GLY A 30 29.96 -5.59 -6.43
N ASP A 31 28.76 -5.06 -6.68
CA ASP A 31 27.76 -4.72 -5.68
C ASP A 31 26.66 -5.81 -5.65
N GLU A 32 26.13 -6.10 -4.47
CA GLU A 32 24.98 -6.99 -4.29
C GLU A 32 23.88 -6.23 -3.55
N ILE A 33 22.67 -6.21 -4.10
CA ILE A 33 21.51 -5.61 -3.45
C ILE A 33 20.91 -6.63 -2.48
N LEU A 34 20.67 -6.23 -1.22
CA LEU A 34 20.03 -7.09 -0.24
C LEU A 34 18.58 -7.36 -0.63
N HIS A 35 18.34 -8.50 -1.28
CA HIS A 35 17.01 -8.90 -1.75
C HIS A 35 16.35 -9.95 -0.86
N ARG A 36 17.11 -10.84 -0.23
CA ARG A 36 16.57 -11.94 0.58
C ARG A 36 17.47 -12.26 1.77
N LEU A 37 16.86 -12.63 2.89
CA LEU A 37 17.53 -13.18 4.06
C LEU A 37 17.00 -14.58 4.33
N ASP A 38 17.91 -15.56 4.35
CA ASP A 38 17.58 -16.98 4.52
C ASP A 38 18.08 -17.49 5.89
N LEU A 39 17.19 -18.07 6.70
CA LEU A 39 17.56 -18.81 7.90
C LEU A 39 18.03 -20.21 7.50
N CYS A 40 19.33 -20.45 7.54
CA CYS A 40 19.95 -21.66 7.00
C CYS A 40 20.43 -22.63 8.09
N SER A 41 20.27 -23.93 7.84
CA SER A 41 20.88 -24.98 8.65
C SER A 41 22.28 -25.34 8.14
N MET A 42 23.26 -25.33 9.04
CA MET A 42 24.66 -25.69 8.74
C MET A 42 24.94 -27.20 8.74
N LEU A 43 24.05 -27.99 9.35
CA LEU A 43 24.23 -29.43 9.55
C LEU A 43 23.34 -30.28 8.63
N LYS A 44 22.25 -29.71 8.11
CA LYS A 44 21.39 -30.40 7.13
C LYS A 44 22.07 -30.51 5.77
N LYS A 45 21.63 -31.49 4.97
CA LYS A 45 22.14 -31.69 3.61
C LYS A 45 21.87 -30.43 2.78
N LYS A 46 22.92 -29.93 2.11
CA LYS A 46 22.83 -28.83 1.15
C LYS A 46 21.86 -29.15 0.01
N GLN A 47 21.31 -28.10 -0.58
CA GLN A 47 20.47 -28.20 -1.78
C GLN A 47 21.28 -28.72 -2.98
N PRO A 48 20.62 -29.26 -4.04
CA PRO A 48 21.31 -29.74 -5.24
C PRO A 48 22.18 -28.68 -5.93
N ASN A 49 21.85 -27.39 -5.79
CA ASN A 49 22.64 -26.27 -6.33
C ASN A 49 23.86 -25.89 -5.47
N GLY A 50 24.13 -26.59 -4.36
CA GLY A 50 25.23 -26.32 -3.44
C GLY A 50 24.94 -25.25 -2.38
N TYR A 51 23.74 -24.65 -2.38
CA TYR A 51 23.30 -23.71 -1.35
C TYR A 51 22.92 -24.43 -0.05
N TYR A 52 22.90 -23.71 1.07
CA TYR A 52 22.51 -24.28 2.35
C TYR A 52 21.02 -24.67 2.37
N TYR A 53 20.66 -25.60 3.25
CA TYR A 53 19.26 -25.89 3.52
C TYR A 53 18.62 -24.69 4.25
N CYS A 54 17.50 -24.18 3.75
CA CYS A 54 16.78 -23.04 4.36
C CYS A 54 15.58 -23.54 5.16
N GLU A 55 15.45 -23.11 6.42
CA GLU A 55 14.25 -23.34 7.25
C GLU A 55 13.16 -22.33 6.94
N SER A 56 13.56 -21.08 6.66
CA SER A 56 12.67 -19.97 6.34
C SER A 56 13.44 -18.89 5.58
N SER A 57 12.71 -18.02 4.88
CA SER A 57 13.24 -16.95 4.04
C SER A 57 12.36 -15.71 4.16
N ILE A 58 12.97 -14.53 4.14
CA ILE A 58 12.28 -13.24 4.06
C ILE A 58 12.82 -12.51 2.83
N VAL A 59 11.92 -12.05 1.95
CA VAL A 59 12.26 -11.28 0.76
C VAL A 59 11.98 -9.79 1.02
N PHE A 60 12.93 -8.94 0.65
CA PHE A 60 12.81 -7.49 0.71
C PHE A 60 12.45 -6.93 -0.67
N GLY A 61 11.61 -5.89 -0.68
CA GLY A 61 11.24 -5.17 -1.90
C GLY A 61 10.05 -5.77 -2.66
N GLU A 62 9.43 -6.84 -2.16
CA GLU A 62 8.09 -7.21 -2.61
C GLU A 62 7.12 -6.14 -2.10
N LYS A 63 6.59 -5.32 -3.01
CA LYS A 63 5.46 -4.44 -2.70
C LYS A 63 4.30 -5.33 -2.25
N HIS A 64 4.07 -5.46 -0.95
CA HIS A 64 2.79 -5.93 -0.41
C HIS A 64 1.72 -4.84 -0.61
N ALA A 65 1.42 -4.56 -1.86
CA ALA A 65 0.19 -3.97 -2.34
C ALA A 65 0.14 -4.38 -3.81
N ALA A 66 -0.93 -5.06 -4.21
CA ALA A 66 -1.25 -5.20 -5.63
C ALA A 66 -1.29 -3.78 -6.20
N GLU A 67 -0.19 -3.33 -6.79
CA GLU A 67 -0.18 -2.14 -7.61
C GLU A 67 -1.17 -2.48 -8.73
N PRO A 68 -2.31 -1.77 -8.81
CA PRO A 68 -3.30 -2.07 -9.83
C PRO A 68 -2.58 -1.99 -11.17
N ASP A 69 -2.73 -3.04 -11.98
CA ASP A 69 -2.14 -3.08 -13.31
C ASP A 69 -2.53 -1.81 -14.07
N ASP A 70 -1.67 -1.36 -14.99
CA ASP A 70 -1.89 -0.11 -15.74
C ASP A 70 -3.26 -0.13 -16.44
N ALA A 71 -3.74 -1.31 -16.84
CA ALA A 71 -5.08 -1.51 -17.40
C ALA A 71 -6.22 -1.20 -16.42
N GLU A 72 -6.07 -1.54 -15.14
CA GLU A 72 -7.06 -1.23 -14.10
C GLU A 72 -7.09 0.27 -13.79
N LEU A 73 -5.93 0.93 -13.77
CA LEU A 73 -5.82 2.38 -13.60
C LEU A 73 -6.49 3.16 -14.74
N VAL A 74 -6.28 2.71 -15.98
CA VAL A 74 -6.95 3.28 -17.16
C VAL A 74 -8.47 3.05 -17.09
N SER A 75 -8.92 1.87 -16.66
CA SER A 75 -10.35 1.57 -16.49
C SER A 75 -11.01 2.41 -15.40
N LEU A 76 -10.32 2.63 -14.28
CA LEU A 76 -10.77 3.47 -13.17
C LEU A 76 -10.86 4.94 -13.59
N SER A 77 -9.81 5.47 -14.21
CA SER A 77 -9.79 6.87 -14.69
C SER A 77 -10.91 7.14 -15.71
N LYS A 78 -11.14 6.22 -16.65
CA LYS A 78 -12.26 6.30 -17.59
C LYS A 78 -13.62 6.38 -16.88
N ARG A 79 -13.89 5.47 -15.92
CA ARG A 79 -15.15 5.45 -15.17
C ARG A 79 -15.39 6.74 -14.37
N LEU A 80 -14.33 7.30 -13.79
CA LEU A 80 -14.42 8.56 -13.06
C LEU A 80 -14.83 9.72 -13.97
N VAL A 81 -14.21 9.81 -15.15
CA VAL A 81 -14.55 10.82 -16.16
C VAL A 81 -15.98 10.64 -16.65
N GLU A 82 -16.38 9.42 -17.02
CA GLU A 82 -17.74 9.14 -17.49
C GLU A 82 -18.80 9.51 -16.44
N ASN A 83 -18.57 9.15 -15.18
CA ASN A 83 -19.49 9.49 -14.09
C ASN A 83 -19.57 11.00 -13.84
N ALA A 84 -18.45 11.73 -13.91
CA ALA A 84 -18.43 13.18 -13.76
C ALA A 84 -19.21 13.86 -14.89
N VAL A 85 -19.02 13.40 -16.13
CA VAL A 85 -19.74 13.90 -17.30
C VAL A 85 -21.24 13.65 -17.16
N LEU A 86 -21.64 12.43 -16.78
CA LEU A 86 -23.05 12.09 -16.58
C LEU A 86 -23.71 12.98 -15.52
N LYS A 87 -23.04 13.19 -14.38
CA LYS A 87 -23.53 14.09 -13.33
C LYS A 87 -23.67 15.53 -13.82
N ALA A 88 -22.70 16.04 -14.59
CA ALA A 88 -22.74 17.40 -15.13
C ALA A 88 -23.87 17.58 -16.15
N VAL A 89 -24.09 16.60 -17.03
CA VAL A 89 -25.19 16.62 -18.02
C VAL A 89 -26.54 16.60 -17.31
N GLN A 90 -26.70 15.74 -16.31
CA GLN A 90 -27.94 15.66 -15.57
C GLN A 90 -28.25 16.97 -14.83
N GLN A 91 -27.26 17.54 -14.16
CA GLN A 91 -27.38 18.84 -13.50
C GLN A 91 -27.80 19.95 -14.48
N TYR A 92 -27.18 20.01 -15.67
CA TYR A 92 -27.54 20.99 -16.70
C TYR A 92 -29.01 20.89 -17.11
N LEU A 93 -29.51 19.66 -17.34
CA LEU A 93 -30.90 19.42 -17.74
C LEU A 93 -31.90 19.81 -16.64
N GLU A 94 -31.57 19.52 -15.39
CA GLU A 94 -32.39 19.91 -14.23
C GLU A 94 -32.46 21.45 -14.08
N GLU A 95 -31.33 22.15 -14.23
CA GLU A 95 -31.27 23.61 -14.16
C GLU A 95 -31.99 24.30 -15.33
N THR A 96 -31.89 23.75 -16.55
CA THR A 96 -32.57 24.34 -17.72
C THR A 96 -34.08 24.13 -17.72
N GLN A 97 -34.58 22.98 -17.24
CA GLN A 97 -36.03 22.72 -17.21
C GLN A 97 -36.74 23.35 -16.00
N ASN A 98 -36.10 23.44 -14.83
CA ASN A 98 -36.72 24.09 -13.67
C ASN A 98 -36.79 25.62 -13.82
N LYS A 99 -35.88 26.24 -14.59
CA LYS A 99 -35.89 27.69 -14.85
C LYS A 99 -37.04 28.14 -15.76
N THR A 100 -37.62 27.26 -16.57
CA THR A 100 -38.80 27.54 -17.40
C THR A 100 -40.11 27.58 -16.58
N ARG A 101 -40.11 27.08 -15.33
CA ARG A 101 -41.30 27.06 -14.46
C ARG A 101 -41.39 28.22 -13.45
N GLN A 102 -40.37 29.06 -13.30
CA GLN A 102 -40.36 30.19 -12.36
C GLN A 102 -40.54 31.57 -13.00
N THR A 103 -40.97 31.64 -14.26
CA THR A 103 -41.40 32.90 -14.89
C THR A 103 -42.91 32.91 -15.11
N ASP A 104 -43.69 32.84 -14.03
CA ASP A 104 -44.96 33.55 -13.96
C ASP A 104 -45.39 33.72 -12.49
N GLY A 105 -45.66 34.95 -12.07
CA GLY A 105 -46.14 35.26 -10.72
C GLY A 105 -45.33 36.30 -9.95
N SER A 106 -45.60 37.57 -10.21
CA SER A 106 -45.32 38.72 -9.35
C SER A 106 -46.65 39.34 -8.93
N PRO A 107 -46.78 40.26 -7.96
CA PRO A 107 -46.14 40.40 -6.63
C PRO A 107 -47.20 40.60 -5.51
N VAL A 108 -46.94 40.23 -4.26
CA VAL A 108 -47.68 40.82 -3.12
C VAL A 108 -46.73 41.04 -1.92
N LYS A 109 -46.66 42.31 -1.50
CA LYS A 109 -46.04 42.80 -0.26
C LYS A 109 -46.88 42.36 0.95
N THR A 110 -46.26 42.24 2.13
CA THR A 110 -46.61 42.99 3.39
C THR A 110 -45.99 42.31 4.63
N GLU A 111 -45.04 43.04 5.21
CA GLU A 111 -44.79 43.38 6.63
C GLU A 111 -44.86 42.35 7.79
N GLU A 112 -43.77 42.42 8.57
CA GLU A 112 -43.54 42.29 10.03
C GLU A 112 -44.52 41.56 10.97
N GLY A 113 -43.92 40.77 11.90
CA GLY A 113 -44.54 40.39 13.17
C GLY A 113 -43.63 39.49 14.03
N ALA A 114 -43.11 40.03 15.13
CA ALA A 114 -42.20 39.39 16.08
C ALA A 114 -42.89 38.61 17.22
N SER A 115 -42.06 37.89 18.01
CA SER A 115 -42.32 37.19 19.28
C SER A 115 -42.89 35.76 19.16
N GLY A 116 -42.46 34.73 19.89
CA GLY A 116 -41.59 34.61 21.05
C GLY A 116 -42.29 33.79 22.14
N SER A 117 -41.90 32.52 22.36
CA SER A 117 -41.76 31.89 23.70
C SER A 117 -41.53 30.37 23.65
N LYS A 118 -40.75 29.93 24.63
CA LYS A 118 -40.33 28.57 24.99
C LYS A 118 -41.51 27.72 25.49
N ASN A 119 -41.38 26.39 25.44
CA ASN A 119 -41.36 25.56 26.66
C ASN A 119 -40.96 24.11 26.39
N GLU A 120 -40.31 23.56 27.41
CA GLU A 120 -39.67 22.25 27.57
C GLU A 120 -40.67 21.09 27.58
N SER A 121 -40.20 19.89 27.22
CA SER A 121 -40.72 18.65 27.79
C SER A 121 -39.62 17.59 27.82
N ASP A 122 -39.20 17.26 29.04
CA ASP A 122 -38.48 16.05 29.41
C ASP A 122 -39.34 14.81 29.09
N ASN A 123 -38.69 13.72 28.66
CA ASN A 123 -39.13 12.39 29.07
C ASN A 123 -37.99 11.38 28.97
N ASP A 124 -37.57 10.95 30.15
CA ASP A 124 -36.69 9.84 30.47
C ASP A 124 -37.46 8.52 30.34
N ASN A 125 -36.87 7.47 29.73
CA ASN A 125 -37.22 6.11 30.12
C ASN A 125 -36.11 5.09 29.82
N SER A 126 -35.70 4.42 30.88
CA SER A 126 -34.72 3.34 30.97
C SER A 126 -35.34 1.94 30.78
N LYS A 127 -34.61 1.00 30.17
CA LYS A 127 -34.45 -0.44 30.56
C LYS A 127 -33.79 -1.23 29.42
N LYS A 128 -32.56 -1.75 29.57
CA LYS A 128 -32.06 -2.93 30.32
C LYS A 128 -32.25 -4.26 29.57
N GLU A 129 -31.10 -4.86 29.27
CA GLU A 129 -30.79 -6.17 28.68
C GLU A 129 -31.46 -7.37 29.35
N PRO A 130 -31.37 -8.53 28.68
CA PRO A 130 -30.61 -9.65 29.23
C PRO A 130 -29.38 -10.04 28.40
#